data_AF-A6DNY4-F1
#
_entry.id   AF-A6DNY4-F1
#
_cell.length_a   1.000
_cell.length_b   1.000
_cell.length_c   1.000
_cell.angle_alpha   90.00
_cell.angle_beta   90.00
_cell.angle_gamma   90.00
#
_symmetry.space_group_name_H-M   'P 1'
#
loop_
_entity.id
_entity.type
_entity.pdbx_description
1 polymer ?
#
loop_
_entity_poly.entity_id
_entity_poly.type
_entity_poly.pdbx_seq_one_letter_code
_entity_poly.pdbx_strand_id
1 'polypeptide(L)'
;KAGEHYVTSELLFRGYNASIMSVDVGMDIIATKNNKLLSLQVKTSNWHKRTNSYVFDMRTVALERDYAGNVFYVFVMLHTDGTKSALILPTAKIDELMHSNAIKAIQNKERFRVTLKIRKDQIYIGTLDNPIDYFWNNWGCIK
;
A
#
# COMPACT_ATOMS: atom_id res chain seq x y z
N LYS A 1 -8.14 8.35 7.32
CA LYS A 1 -9.24 7.58 7.94
C LYS A 1 -10.11 6.80 6.95
N ALA A 2 -10.79 7.39 5.96
CA ALA A 2 -11.67 6.61 5.06
C ALA A 2 -10.99 5.41 4.35
N GLY A 3 -9.74 5.58 3.89
CA GLY A 3 -8.95 4.47 3.32
C GLY A 3 -8.67 3.36 4.34
N GLU A 4 -8.38 3.71 5.59
CA GLU A 4 -8.15 2.73 6.68
C GLU A 4 -9.42 1.95 6.98
N HIS A 5 -10.59 2.59 6.99
CA HIS A 5 -11.87 1.90 7.15
C HIS A 5 -12.16 0.95 6.00
N TYR A 6 -11.86 1.34 4.75
CA TYR A 6 -11.98 0.45 3.59
C TYR A 6 -11.10 -0.79 3.73
N VAL A 7 -9.81 -0.61 4.06
CA VAL A 7 -8.89 -1.74 4.27
C VAL A 7 -9.35 -2.61 5.43
N THR A 8 -9.80 -2.00 6.53
CA THR A 8 -10.32 -2.74 7.70
C THR A 8 -11.56 -3.55 7.33
N SER A 9 -12.51 -2.99 6.58
CA SER A 9 -13.70 -3.74 6.14
C SER A 9 -13.31 -4.93 5.25
N GLU A 10 -12.36 -4.74 4.33
CA GLU A 10 -11.88 -5.82 3.46
C GLU A 10 -11.24 -6.96 4.28
N LEU A 11 -10.48 -6.64 5.32
CA LEU A 11 -9.92 -7.62 6.24
C LEU A 11 -11.00 -8.35 7.05
N LEU A 12 -11.97 -7.61 7.61
CA LEU A 12 -13.08 -8.18 8.38
C LEU A 12 -13.92 -9.15 7.55
N PHE A 13 -14.30 -8.78 6.32
CA PHE A 13 -15.03 -9.68 5.41
C PHE A 13 -14.25 -10.95 5.05
N ARG A 14 -12.92 -10.94 5.19
CA ARG A 14 -12.03 -12.09 4.98
C ARG A 14 -11.73 -12.86 6.25
N GLY A 15 -12.40 -12.56 7.37
CA GLY A 15 -12.27 -13.28 8.63
C GLY A 15 -11.00 -12.97 9.41
N TYR A 16 -10.39 -11.80 9.17
CA TYR A 16 -9.37 -11.27 10.07
C TYR A 16 -10.04 -10.55 11.23
N ASN A 17 -9.46 -10.64 12.43
CA ASN A 17 -9.76 -9.72 13.52
C ASN A 17 -8.88 -8.49 13.35
N ALA A 18 -9.44 -7.40 12.78
CA ALA A 18 -8.71 -6.20 12.40
C ALA A 18 -9.22 -4.96 13.15
N SER A 19 -8.29 -4.08 13.53
CA SER A 19 -8.58 -2.83 14.25
C SER A 19 -7.70 -1.69 13.74
N ILE A 20 -8.30 -0.51 13.58
CA ILE A 20 -7.59 0.74 13.29
C ILE A 20 -6.96 1.24 14.58
N MET A 21 -5.68 1.58 14.54
CA MET A 21 -4.99 2.12 15.71
C MET A 21 -5.39 3.57 15.98
N SER A 22 -5.73 3.85 17.24
CA SER A 22 -6.11 5.19 17.69
C SER A 22 -4.93 6.17 17.75
N VAL A 23 -3.72 5.66 17.99
CA VAL A 23 -2.49 6.45 18.07
C VAL A 23 -1.60 6.12 16.88
N ASP A 24 -1.16 7.16 16.15
CA ASP A 24 -0.24 7.00 15.03
C ASP A 24 1.19 6.78 15.55
N VAL A 25 1.57 5.50 15.62
CA VAL A 25 2.96 5.06 15.83
C VAL A 25 3.58 4.53 14.54
N GLY A 26 3.05 4.96 13.39
CA GLY A 26 3.49 4.60 12.04
C GLY A 26 2.97 3.29 11.49
N MET A 27 1.98 2.68 12.16
CA MET A 27 1.11 1.66 11.56
C MET A 27 -0.34 2.13 11.69
N ASP A 28 -1.18 1.83 10.71
CA ASP A 28 -2.56 2.30 10.71
C ASP A 28 -3.53 1.22 11.24
N ILE A 29 -3.26 -0.06 10.94
CA ILE A 29 -4.14 -1.19 11.25
C ILE A 29 -3.31 -2.34 11.82
N ILE A 30 -3.84 -2.98 12.87
CA ILE A 30 -3.40 -4.30 13.32
C ILE A 30 -4.47 -5.32 12.96
N ALA A 31 -4.04 -6.47 12.44
CA ALA A 31 -4.93 -7.58 12.15
C ALA A 31 -4.35 -8.91 12.64
N THR A 32 -5.23 -9.81 13.07
CA THR A 32 -4.86 -11.18 13.43
C THR A 32 -5.73 -12.20 12.73
N LYS A 33 -5.15 -13.33 12.34
CA LYS A 33 -5.87 -14.50 11.82
C LYS A 33 -5.00 -15.73 12.00
N ASN A 34 -5.58 -16.84 12.49
CA ASN A 34 -4.87 -18.11 12.69
C ASN A 34 -3.54 -17.95 13.47
N ASN A 35 -3.58 -17.23 14.60
CA ASN A 35 -2.43 -16.90 15.46
C ASN A 35 -1.29 -16.11 14.80
N LYS A 36 -1.51 -15.53 13.61
CA LYS A 36 -0.55 -14.62 12.99
C LYS A 36 -0.96 -13.18 13.22
N LEU A 37 0.02 -12.36 13.62
CA LEU A 37 -0.11 -10.92 13.77
C LEU A 37 0.41 -10.21 12.51
N LEU A 38 -0.35 -9.24 12.04
CA LEU A 38 -0.09 -8.47 10.83
C LEU A 38 -0.25 -6.99 11.14
N SER A 39 0.62 -6.18 10.55
CA SER A 39 0.61 -4.73 10.68
C SER A 39 0.45 -4.12 9.28
N LEU A 40 -0.52 -3.23 9.08
CA LEU A 40 -0.78 -2.60 7.78
C LEU A 40 -0.67 -1.07 7.83
N GLN A 41 0.08 -0.51 6.88
CA GLN A 41 0.17 0.93 6.65
C GLN A 41 -0.64 1.27 5.41
N VAL A 42 -1.60 2.17 5.54
CA VAL A 42 -2.51 2.56 4.49
C VAL A 42 -2.14 3.94 3.97
N LYS A 43 -2.08 4.08 2.64
CA LYS A 43 -1.99 5.37 1.96
C LYS A 43 -3.10 5.47 0.94
N THR A 44 -3.69 6.65 0.78
CA THR A 44 -4.79 6.89 -0.14
C THR A 44 -4.42 7.98 -1.12
N SER A 45 -4.73 7.78 -2.40
CA SER A 45 -4.49 8.77 -3.46
C SER A 45 -5.68 8.79 -4.41
N ASN A 46 -6.00 9.99 -4.90
CA ASN A 46 -6.99 10.20 -5.95
C ASN A 46 -6.31 10.12 -7.32
N TRP A 47 -7.08 9.75 -8.33
CA TRP A 47 -6.58 9.75 -9.70
C TRP A 47 -6.11 11.14 -10.15
N HIS A 48 -4.85 11.24 -10.55
CA HIS A 48 -4.29 12.47 -11.06
C HIS A 48 -4.45 12.55 -12.59
N LYS A 49 -5.49 13.27 -13.04
CA LYS A 49 -5.89 13.36 -14.45
C LYS A 49 -4.76 13.77 -15.41
N ARG A 50 -3.89 14.70 -15.00
CA ARG A 50 -2.82 15.24 -15.87
C ARG A 50 -1.70 14.24 -16.15
N THR A 51 -1.37 13.40 -15.17
CA THR A 51 -0.26 12.44 -15.27
C THR A 51 -0.74 11.01 -15.46
N ASN A 52 -2.06 10.80 -15.46
CA ASN A 52 -2.70 9.49 -15.60
C ASN A 52 -2.13 8.48 -14.57
N SER A 53 -2.03 8.92 -13.32
CA SER A 53 -1.36 8.17 -12.26
C SER A 53 -1.95 8.42 -10.87
N TYR A 54 -1.64 7.52 -9.94
CA TYR A 54 -1.76 7.72 -8.50
C TYR A 54 -0.38 7.97 -7.90
N VAL A 55 -0.26 8.91 -6.97
CA VAL A 55 1.01 9.27 -6.34
C VAL A 55 0.87 9.17 -4.83
N PHE A 56 1.84 8.52 -4.19
CA PHE A 56 1.92 8.35 -2.75
C PHE A 56 3.34 8.71 -2.30
N ASP A 57 3.44 9.59 -1.32
CA ASP A 57 4.72 9.96 -0.70
C ASP A 57 4.78 9.39 0.72
N MET A 58 5.89 8.74 1.03
CA MET A 58 6.10 8.03 2.29
C MET A 58 7.46 8.41 2.89
N ARG A 59 7.54 8.45 4.22
CA ARG A 59 8.81 8.74 4.91
C ARG A 59 9.66 7.47 4.97
N THR A 60 10.96 7.61 4.74
CA THR A 60 11.92 6.50 4.81
C THR A 60 11.95 5.87 6.21
N VAL A 61 11.84 6.69 7.27
CA VAL A 61 11.75 6.21 8.66
C VAL A 61 10.56 5.29 8.95
N ALA A 62 9.56 5.24 8.08
CA ALA A 62 8.43 4.30 8.22
C ALA A 62 8.77 2.88 7.75
N LEU A 63 9.86 2.71 6.98
CA LEU A 63 10.38 1.41 6.56
C LEU A 63 11.41 0.84 7.55
N GLU A 64 12.14 1.72 8.24
CA GLU A 64 13.22 1.36 9.17
C GLU A 64 12.74 0.92 10.55
N ARG A 65 11.43 1.04 10.83
CA ARG A 65 10.87 0.67 12.12
C ARG A 65 10.64 -0.83 12.19
N ASP A 66 11.22 -1.44 13.21
CA ASP A 66 10.99 -2.83 13.57
C ASP A 66 9.60 -2.97 14.19
N TYR A 67 8.62 -3.34 13.37
CA TYR A 67 7.27 -3.66 13.82
C TYR A 67 7.13 -5.16 14.05
N ALA A 68 6.39 -5.54 15.08
CA ALA A 68 6.06 -6.94 15.32
C ALA A 68 5.15 -7.49 14.21
N GLY A 69 5.47 -8.70 13.73
CA GLY A 69 4.69 -9.43 12.73
C GLY A 69 4.98 -9.03 11.28
N ASN A 70 4.19 -9.56 10.34
CA ASN A 70 4.38 -9.24 8.92
C ASN A 70 3.79 -7.86 8.61
N VAL A 71 4.61 -6.98 8.03
CA VAL A 71 4.21 -5.62 7.65
C VAL A 71 3.78 -5.56 6.18
N PHE A 72 2.64 -4.92 5.92
CA PHE A 72 2.10 -4.69 4.59
C PHE A 72 1.80 -3.21 4.35
N TYR A 73 2.09 -2.74 3.15
CA TYR A 73 1.71 -1.42 2.65
C TYR A 73 0.53 -1.55 1.71
N VAL A 74 -0.54 -0.81 1.99
CA VAL A 74 -1.77 -0.83 1.20
C VAL A 74 -2.01 0.55 0.58
N PHE A 75 -1.86 0.63 -0.74
CA PHE A 75 -2.08 1.83 -1.53
C PHE A 75 -3.49 1.83 -2.09
N VAL A 76 -4.40 2.53 -1.42
CA VAL A 76 -5.78 2.69 -1.83
C VAL A 76 -5.88 3.77 -2.92
N MET A 77 -6.42 3.38 -4.06
CA MET A 77 -6.64 4.21 -5.24
C MET A 77 -8.12 4.55 -5.35
N LEU A 78 -8.44 5.84 -5.38
CA LEU A 78 -9.80 6.36 -5.61
C LEU A 78 -9.95 6.73 -7.09
N HIS A 79 -10.78 5.96 -7.79
CA HIS A 79 -11.03 6.11 -9.23
C HIS A 79 -12.01 7.27 -9.50
N THR A 80 -12.05 7.75 -10.74
CA THR A 80 -12.90 8.89 -11.14
C THR A 80 -14.40 8.57 -11.10
N ASP A 81 -14.75 7.29 -11.20
CA ASP A 81 -16.12 6.77 -11.09
C ASP A 81 -16.56 6.53 -9.63
N GLY A 82 -15.72 6.87 -8.65
CA GLY A 82 -15.98 6.70 -7.22
C GLY A 82 -15.64 5.32 -6.66
N THR A 83 -15.32 4.35 -7.54
CA THR A 83 -14.85 3.03 -7.13
C THR A 83 -13.47 3.10 -6.49
N LYS A 84 -13.05 2.00 -5.85
CA LYS A 84 -11.78 1.92 -5.13
C LYS A 84 -11.07 0.63 -5.51
N SER A 85 -9.75 0.70 -5.58
CA SER A 85 -8.89 -0.48 -5.64
C SER A 85 -7.70 -0.32 -4.69
N ALA A 86 -6.97 -1.40 -4.46
CA ALA A 86 -5.80 -1.41 -3.58
C ALA A 86 -4.63 -2.13 -4.24
N LEU A 87 -3.43 -1.57 -4.13
CA LEU A 87 -2.19 -2.31 -4.35
C LEU A 87 -1.63 -2.71 -2.99
N ILE A 88 -1.38 -4.01 -2.78
CA ILE A 88 -1.05 -4.58 -1.46
C ILE A 88 0.35 -5.19 -1.53
N LEU A 89 1.33 -4.56 -0.88
CA LEU A 89 2.74 -4.97 -0.97
C LEU A 89 3.29 -5.35 0.41
N PRO A 90 3.90 -6.53 0.59
CA PRO A 90 4.70 -6.80 1.79
C PRO A 90 5.95 -5.91 1.79
N THR A 91 6.51 -5.63 2.97
CA THR A 91 7.73 -4.79 3.10
C THR A 91 8.88 -5.27 2.21
N ALA A 92 9.14 -6.58 2.18
CA ALA A 92 10.19 -7.15 1.31
C ALA A 92 10.01 -6.79 -0.18
N LYS A 93 8.76 -6.64 -0.65
CA LYS A 93 8.50 -6.21 -2.03
C LYS A 93 8.75 -4.72 -2.21
N ILE A 94 8.43 -3.89 -1.22
CA ILE A 94 8.81 -2.46 -1.25
C ILE A 94 10.32 -2.33 -1.34
N ASP A 95 11.06 -3.09 -0.54
CA ASP A 95 12.53 -3.07 -0.57
C ASP A 95 13.06 -3.47 -1.96
N GLU A 96 12.59 -4.57 -2.53
CA GLU A 96 12.94 -4.99 -3.89
C GLU A 96 12.68 -3.89 -4.95
N LEU A 97 11.55 -3.19 -4.83
CA LEU A 97 11.15 -2.12 -5.74
C LEU A 97 11.99 -0.84 -5.56
N MET A 98 12.49 -0.58 -4.36
CA MET A 98 13.45 0.49 -4.13
C MET A 98 14.82 0.13 -4.71
N HIS A 99 15.32 -1.09 -4.48
CA HIS A 99 16.61 -1.55 -5.01
C HIS A 99 16.64 -1.55 -6.55
N SER A 100 15.53 -1.91 -7.20
CA SER A 100 15.38 -1.87 -8.66
C SER A 100 15.09 -0.46 -9.23
N ASN A 101 15.04 0.59 -8.39
CA ASN A 101 14.69 1.97 -8.75
C ASN A 101 13.27 2.15 -9.36
N ALA A 102 12.38 1.17 -9.19
CA ALA A 102 10.97 1.30 -9.55
C ALA A 102 10.23 2.28 -8.62
N ILE A 103 10.64 2.34 -7.35
CA ILE A 103 10.27 3.37 -6.37
C ILE A 103 11.45 4.31 -6.18
N LYS A 104 11.22 5.62 -6.25
CA LYS A 104 12.29 6.63 -6.18
C LYS A 104 12.33 7.31 -4.83
N ALA A 105 13.53 7.42 -4.25
CA ALA A 105 13.80 8.33 -3.16
C ALA A 105 13.69 9.79 -3.63
N ILE A 106 13.11 10.65 -2.81
CA ILE A 106 12.93 12.09 -3.03
C ILE A 106 13.32 12.85 -1.75
N GLN A 107 13.43 14.18 -1.82
CA GLN A 107 13.75 15.04 -0.67
C GLN A 107 14.97 14.53 0.12
N ASN A 108 16.15 14.52 -0.49
CA ASN A 108 17.40 14.06 0.14
C ASN A 108 17.33 12.65 0.76
N LYS A 109 16.52 11.75 0.20
CA LYS A 109 16.28 10.37 0.67
C LYS A 109 15.48 10.26 1.98
N GLU A 110 14.87 11.33 2.46
CA GLU A 110 13.96 11.30 3.61
C GLU A 110 12.59 10.70 3.28
N ARG A 111 12.25 10.67 1.98
CA ARG A 111 10.99 10.13 1.49
C ARG A 111 11.20 9.28 0.26
N PHE A 112 10.25 8.40 0.00
CA PHE A 112 10.12 7.73 -1.27
C PHE A 112 8.74 7.98 -1.89
N ARG A 113 8.71 8.01 -3.22
CA ARG A 113 7.51 8.23 -4.01
C ARG A 113 7.13 6.97 -4.75
N VAL A 114 5.93 6.48 -4.47
CA VAL A 114 5.27 5.43 -5.24
C VAL A 114 4.37 6.10 -6.27
N THR A 115 4.60 5.81 -7.54
CA THR A 115 3.74 6.26 -8.64
C THR A 115 3.11 5.04 -9.28
N LEU A 116 1.79 4.95 -9.27
CA LEU A 116 1.05 3.85 -9.91
C LEU A 116 0.36 4.34 -11.18
N LYS A 117 0.43 3.56 -12.25
CA LYS A 117 -0.22 3.86 -13.53
C LYS A 117 -1.10 2.68 -13.92
N ILE A 118 -2.30 2.95 -14.41
CA ILE A 118 -3.20 1.92 -14.94
C ILE A 118 -3.31 2.12 -16.44
N ARG A 119 -3.07 1.05 -17.22
CA ARG A 119 -3.16 1.07 -18.69
C ARG A 119 -3.62 -0.30 -19.17
N LYS A 120 -4.67 -0.35 -20.00
CA LYS A 120 -5.24 -1.60 -20.55
C LYS A 120 -5.50 -2.67 -19.48
N ASP A 121 -6.13 -2.27 -18.37
CA ASP A 121 -6.44 -3.13 -17.23
C ASP A 121 -5.22 -3.80 -16.58
N GLN A 122 -4.05 -3.19 -16.73
CA GLN A 122 -2.83 -3.54 -16.01
C GLN A 122 -2.33 -2.37 -15.17
N ILE A 123 -1.74 -2.67 -14.02
CA ILE A 123 -1.12 -1.71 -13.12
C ILE A 123 0.40 -1.80 -13.18
N TYR A 124 1.04 -0.65 -13.16
CA TYR A 124 2.49 -0.50 -13.24
C TYR A 124 2.97 0.41 -12.12
N ILE A 125 4.20 0.20 -11.67
CA ILE A 125 4.85 1.01 -10.64
C ILE A 125 6.07 1.76 -11.19
N GLY A 126 6.09 3.08 -11.00
CA GLY A 126 7.09 3.98 -11.55
C GLY A 126 6.93 4.17 -13.07
N THR A 127 7.59 3.31 -13.85
CA THR A 127 7.51 3.29 -15.32
C THR A 127 6.52 2.22 -15.81
N LEU A 128 6.26 2.17 -17.12
CA LEU A 128 5.39 1.15 -17.72
C LEU A 128 6.11 -0.20 -17.95
N ASP A 129 7.39 -0.30 -17.58
CA ASP A 129 8.19 -1.52 -17.73
C ASP A 129 8.13 -2.41 -16.49
N ASN A 130 7.49 -1.93 -15.41
CA ASN A 130 7.38 -2.62 -14.12
C ASN A 130 5.90 -2.96 -13.83
N PRO A 131 5.33 -3.98 -14.50
CA PRO A 131 3.99 -4.46 -14.17
C PRO A 131 3.97 -5.00 -12.74
N ILE A 132 2.87 -4.77 -12.03
CA ILE A 132 2.71 -5.19 -10.62
C ILE A 132 1.32 -5.76 -10.32
N ASP A 133 0.67 -6.27 -11.36
CA ASP A 133 -0.72 -6.74 -11.38
C ASP A 133 -1.03 -7.79 -10.31
N TYR A 134 -0.06 -8.67 -10.02
CA TYR A 134 -0.21 -9.72 -9.02
C TYR A 134 -0.68 -9.17 -7.66
N PHE A 135 -0.30 -7.94 -7.30
CA PHE A 135 -0.61 -7.32 -6.02
C PHE A 135 -1.85 -6.40 -6.09
N TRP A 136 -2.48 -6.25 -7.25
CA TRP A 136 -3.64 -5.38 -7.44
C TRP A 136 -4.93 -6.09 -7.05
N ASN A 137 -5.61 -5.56 -6.03
CA ASN A 137 -6.79 -6.15 -5.39
C ASN A 137 -6.59 -7.61 -4.93
N ASN A 138 -5.34 -8.07 -4.85
CA ASN A 138 -5.02 -9.42 -4.41
C ASN A 138 -4.82 -9.45 -2.89
N TRP A 139 -5.93 -9.47 -2.17
CA TRP A 139 -5.95 -9.59 -0.71
C TRP A 139 -5.42 -10.92 -0.19
N GLY A 140 -5.26 -11.93 -1.06
CA GLY A 140 -4.62 -13.21 -0.73
C GLY A 140 -3.12 -13.12 -0.47
N CYS A 141 -2.48 -11.99 -0.79
CA CYS A 141 -1.10 -11.70 -0.44
C CYS A 141 -0.87 -11.56 1.07
N ILE A 142 -1.91 -11.20 1.82
CA ILE A 142 -1.87 -11.07 3.28
C ILE A 142 -2.07 -12.48 3.87
N LYS A 143 -1.04 -13.03 4.54
CA LYS A 143 -0.97 -14.42 5.03
C LYS A 143 -0.29 -14.55 6.38
#